data_AF-A0A699ZPQ5-F1
#
_entry.id   AF-A0A699ZPQ5-F1
#
_cell.length_a   1.000
_cell.length_b   1.000
_cell.length_c   1.000
_cell.angle_alpha   90.00
_cell.angle_beta   90.00
_cell.angle_gamma   90.00
#
_symmetry.space_group_name_H-M   'P 1'
#
loop_
_entity.id
_entity.type
_entity.pdbx_description
1 polymer ?
#
loop_
_entity_poly.entity_id
_entity_poly.type
_entity_poly.pdbx_seq_one_letter_code
_entity_poly.pdbx_strand_id
1 'polypeptide(L)'
;MAFVGMDDLSVLSWDVMEFFLVGIFCGDIVISFFLEYDDPDTGLPVSDLRLIMKHYLGGMFTLDVLFTLPWEKVVQGMLRVEPDTTTWLLIGLLRLLALGRLYRITSYVAGLEYRMVLPQTALILLRNNMYILFSCHLAGMVFYLIARLEHFRPESWVGRNYERFDGLSLTGRYIYSLYFSMAAFSGLGDNDFYVASVPEAVVML
;
A
#
# COMPACT_ATOMS: atom_id res chain seq x y z
N MET A 1 5.42 6.67 1.63
CA MET A 1 5.11 7.80 0.72
C MET A 1 6.40 8.56 0.48
N ALA A 2 6.85 8.65 -0.77
CA ALA A 2 8.07 9.34 -1.18
C ALA A 2 7.94 10.88 -1.16
N PHE A 3 6.95 11.42 -0.44
CA PHE A 3 6.58 12.81 -0.45
C PHE A 3 6.44 13.31 1.00
N VAL A 4 7.55 13.76 1.59
CA VAL A 4 7.57 14.39 2.92
C VAL A 4 8.08 15.80 2.74
N GLY A 5 7.25 16.78 3.08
CA GLY A 5 7.42 18.22 2.88
C GLY A 5 6.09 18.94 3.13
N MET A 6 5.50 18.69 4.30
CA MET A 6 4.14 19.10 4.68
C MET A 6 4.20 20.10 5.84
N ASP A 7 3.30 21.08 5.86
CA ASP A 7 3.12 22.01 6.99
C ASP A 7 2.73 21.22 8.25
N ASP A 8 3.21 21.62 9.43
CA ASP A 8 3.05 20.85 10.69
C ASP A 8 1.59 20.44 11.00
N LEU A 9 0.63 21.29 10.66
CA LEU A 9 -0.82 21.03 10.79
C LEU A 9 -1.29 19.82 9.97
N SER A 10 -0.74 19.70 8.77
CA SER A 10 -1.11 18.63 7.85
C SER A 10 -0.42 17.32 8.24
N VAL A 11 0.83 17.36 8.72
CA VAL A 11 1.51 16.18 9.29
C VAL A 11 0.73 15.61 10.48
N LEU A 12 0.31 16.48 11.40
CA LEU A 12 -0.51 16.09 12.56
C LEU A 12 -1.83 15.43 12.13
N SER A 13 -2.49 15.95 11.08
CA SER A 13 -3.74 15.37 10.58
C SER A 13 -3.57 13.94 10.04
N TRP A 14 -2.45 13.66 9.35
CA TRP A 14 -2.15 12.33 8.84
C TRP A 14 -1.81 11.36 9.96
N ASP A 15 -1.05 11.79 10.95
CA ASP A 15 -0.70 10.96 12.11
C ASP A 15 -1.94 10.56 12.92
N VAL A 16 -2.85 11.50 13.17
CA VAL A 16 -4.12 11.21 13.87
C VAL A 16 -4.94 10.19 13.09
N MET A 17 -5.06 10.36 11.77
CA MET A 17 -5.78 9.42 10.93
C MET A 17 -5.12 8.04 10.92
N GLU A 18 -3.79 7.96 10.87
CA GLU A 18 -3.05 6.71 10.93
C GLU A 18 -3.33 5.96 12.24
N PHE A 19 -3.24 6.64 13.39
CA PHE A 19 -3.53 6.03 14.69
C PHE A 19 -4.99 5.60 14.81
N PHE A 20 -5.92 6.40 14.30
CA PHE A 20 -7.34 6.05 14.27
C PHE A 20 -7.58 4.76 13.46
N LEU A 21 -6.98 4.65 12.27
CA LEU A 21 -7.07 3.45 11.44
C LEU A 21 -6.45 2.24 12.14
N VAL A 22 -5.26 2.38 12.73
CA VAL A 22 -4.62 1.30 13.52
C VAL A 22 -5.54 0.84 14.66
N GLY A 23 -6.21 1.78 15.36
CA GLY A 23 -7.18 1.46 16.40
C GLY A 23 -8.36 0.62 15.90
N ILE A 24 -8.92 0.94 14.73
CA ILE A 24 -9.98 0.14 14.10
C ILE A 24 -9.48 -1.28 13.81
N PHE A 25 -8.27 -1.42 13.25
CA PHE A 25 -7.70 -2.74 12.94
C PHE A 25 -7.39 -3.56 14.19
N CYS A 26 -6.89 -2.92 15.26
CA CYS A 26 -6.75 -3.60 16.55
C CYS A 26 -8.11 -4.08 17.08
N GLY A 27 -9.17 -3.29 16.92
CA GLY A 27 -10.53 -3.70 17.27
C GLY A 27 -11.00 -4.92 16.46
N ASP A 28 -10.74 -4.94 15.16
CA ASP A 28 -11.08 -6.06 14.29
C ASP A 28 -10.31 -7.35 14.66
N ILE A 29 -9.04 -7.25 15.04
CA ILE A 29 -8.27 -8.39 15.58
C ILE A 29 -8.96 -8.94 16.84
N VAL A 30 -9.40 -8.08 17.75
CA VAL A 30 -10.12 -8.50 18.96
C VAL A 30 -11.43 -9.20 18.60
N ILE A 31 -12.20 -8.67 17.66
CA ILE A 31 -13.44 -9.29 17.18
C ILE A 31 -13.16 -10.65 16.55
N SER A 32 -12.06 -10.79 15.82
CA SER A 32 -11.66 -12.05 15.15
C SER A 32 -11.42 -13.19 16.13
N PHE A 33 -11.03 -12.93 17.38
CA PHE A 33 -10.94 -13.96 18.43
C PHE A 33 -12.29 -14.53 18.87
N PHE A 34 -13.39 -13.83 18.57
CA PHE A 34 -14.76 -14.24 18.89
C PHE A 34 -15.54 -14.66 17.65
N LEU A 35 -14.93 -14.60 16.46
CA LEU A 35 -15.59 -14.92 15.21
C LEU A 35 -15.53 -16.42 14.97
N GLU A 36 -16.68 -17.00 14.70
CA GLU A 36 -16.83 -18.39 14.30
C GLU A 36 -16.14 -18.65 12.97
N TYR A 37 -15.51 -19.83 12.84
CA TYR A 37 -14.90 -20.29 11.61
C TYR A 37 -15.56 -21.60 11.15
N ASP A 38 -15.61 -21.80 9.83
CA ASP A 38 -16.08 -23.05 9.24
C ASP A 38 -14.94 -24.08 9.26
N ASP A 39 -15.20 -25.25 9.82
CA ASP A 39 -14.24 -26.35 9.83
C ASP A 39 -13.97 -26.81 8.38
N PRO A 40 -12.72 -26.79 7.90
CA PRO A 40 -12.38 -27.19 6.53
C PRO A 40 -12.69 -28.67 6.23
N ASP A 41 -12.75 -29.53 7.23
CA ASP A 41 -13.02 -30.97 7.05
C ASP A 41 -14.51 -31.30 7.09
N THR A 42 -15.27 -30.63 7.97
CA THR A 42 -16.70 -30.94 8.18
C THR A 42 -17.65 -29.92 7.55
N GLY A 43 -17.16 -28.73 7.21
CA GLY A 43 -17.95 -27.61 6.70
C GLY A 43 -18.95 -27.06 7.71
N LEU A 44 -18.83 -27.44 8.98
CA LEU A 44 -19.71 -26.99 10.05
C LEU A 44 -19.10 -25.81 10.80
N PRO A 45 -19.93 -24.83 11.20
CA PRO A 45 -19.46 -23.67 11.94
C PRO A 45 -19.14 -24.09 13.39
N VAL A 46 -17.94 -23.74 13.86
CA VAL A 46 -17.46 -24.11 15.20
C VAL A 46 -17.45 -22.92 16.14
N SER A 47 -18.37 -22.90 17.11
CA SER A 47 -18.57 -21.78 18.04
C SER A 47 -17.78 -21.89 19.36
N ASP A 48 -16.92 -22.90 19.54
CA ASP A 48 -16.11 -23.04 20.77
C ASP A 48 -14.95 -22.03 20.78
N LEU A 49 -15.05 -21.02 21.67
CA LEU A 49 -14.02 -19.98 21.82
C LEU A 49 -12.61 -20.53 21.98
N ARG A 50 -12.40 -21.63 22.71
CA ARG A 50 -11.04 -22.15 22.95
C ARG A 50 -10.42 -22.68 21.67
N LEU A 51 -11.24 -23.27 20.79
CA LEU A 51 -10.80 -23.78 19.52
C LEU A 51 -10.57 -22.65 18.52
N ILE A 52 -11.49 -21.67 18.47
CA ILE A 52 -11.36 -20.45 17.66
C ILE A 52 -10.05 -19.74 17.97
N MET A 53 -9.77 -19.47 19.25
CA MET A 53 -8.55 -18.77 19.66
C MET A 53 -7.28 -19.52 19.25
N LYS A 54 -7.24 -20.85 19.41
CA LYS A 54 -6.08 -21.66 19.02
C LYS A 54 -5.85 -21.65 17.51
N HIS A 55 -6.93 -21.79 16.74
CA HIS A 55 -6.87 -21.75 15.29
C HIS A 55 -6.37 -20.38 14.79
N TYR A 56 -6.94 -19.29 15.31
CA TYR A 56 -6.57 -17.94 14.92
C TYR A 56 -5.11 -17.58 15.30
N LEU A 57 -4.66 -17.97 16.50
CA LEU A 57 -3.27 -17.77 16.95
C LEU A 57 -2.24 -18.52 16.08
N GLY A 58 -2.60 -19.68 15.55
CA GLY A 58 -1.70 -20.52 14.75
C GLY A 58 -1.52 -20.09 13.29
N GLY A 59 -2.37 -19.18 12.79
CA GLY A 59 -2.34 -18.75 11.39
C GLY A 59 -2.43 -17.23 11.25
N MET A 60 -3.66 -16.73 11.19
CA MET A 60 -3.97 -15.37 10.75
C MET A 60 -3.51 -14.28 11.72
N PHE A 61 -3.43 -14.57 13.03
CA PHE A 61 -3.01 -13.61 14.03
C PHE A 61 -1.61 -13.03 13.75
N THR A 62 -0.66 -13.85 13.31
CA THR A 62 0.71 -13.40 13.02
C THR A 62 0.74 -12.39 11.88
N LEU A 63 -0.03 -12.64 10.81
CA LEU A 63 -0.17 -11.74 9.67
C LEU A 63 -0.91 -10.46 10.07
N ASP A 64 -1.95 -10.57 10.88
CA ASP A 64 -2.72 -9.43 11.36
C ASP A 64 -1.88 -8.48 12.21
N VAL A 65 -1.09 -9.01 13.14
CA VAL A 65 -0.15 -8.20 13.93
C VAL A 65 0.94 -7.59 13.03
N LEU A 66 1.52 -8.40 12.14
CA LEU A 66 2.56 -7.94 11.22
C LEU A 66 2.07 -6.82 10.29
N PHE A 67 0.82 -6.81 9.86
CA PHE A 67 0.33 -5.78 8.94
C PHE A 67 -0.41 -4.61 9.63
N THR A 68 -0.73 -4.74 10.92
CA THR A 68 -1.41 -3.68 11.70
C THR A 68 -0.42 -2.76 12.43
N LEU A 69 0.76 -3.26 12.79
CA LEU A 69 1.74 -2.47 13.54
C LEU A 69 2.35 -1.34 12.70
N PRO A 70 2.48 -0.11 13.24
CA PRO A 70 3.15 1.01 12.59
C PRO A 70 4.67 0.84 12.67
N TRP A 71 5.23 -0.08 11.87
CA TRP A 71 6.64 -0.45 11.88
C TRP A 71 7.61 0.71 11.74
N GLU A 72 7.22 1.72 10.98
CA GLU A 72 8.02 2.92 10.81
C GLU A 72 8.28 3.63 12.15
N LYS A 73 7.24 3.86 12.96
CA LYS A 73 7.34 4.50 14.28
C LYS A 73 8.06 3.61 15.29
N VAL A 74 7.84 2.29 15.22
CA VAL A 74 8.54 1.30 16.06
C VAL A 74 10.04 1.38 15.81
N VAL A 75 10.46 1.32 14.55
CA VAL A 75 11.88 1.36 14.16
C VAL A 75 12.51 2.71 14.49
N GLN A 76 11.81 3.83 14.27
CA GLN A 76 12.28 5.15 14.70
C GLN A 76 12.50 5.23 16.22
N GLY A 77 11.56 4.74 17.02
CA GLY A 77 11.68 4.71 18.48
C GLY A 77 12.83 3.82 18.97
N MET A 78 13.17 2.77 18.23
CA MET A 78 14.29 1.88 18.54
C MET A 78 15.66 2.45 18.13
N LEU A 79 15.76 3.09 16.97
CA LEU A 79 17.06 3.56 16.46
C LEU A 79 17.64 4.73 17.27
N ARG A 80 16.81 5.57 17.93
CA ARG A 80 17.23 6.72 18.78
C ARG A 80 18.28 7.66 18.15
N VAL A 81 18.49 7.58 16.84
CA VAL A 81 19.49 8.31 16.06
C VAL A 81 18.75 8.97 14.92
N GLU A 82 19.07 10.24 14.62
CA GLU A 82 18.53 10.94 13.46
C GLU A 82 18.96 10.19 12.18
N PRO A 83 18.01 9.61 11.42
CA PRO A 83 18.36 8.88 10.22
C PRO A 83 18.85 9.84 9.12
N ASP A 84 19.85 9.41 8.35
CA ASP A 84 20.18 10.04 7.06
C ASP A 84 18.98 10.01 6.10
N THR A 85 18.97 10.88 5.08
CA THR A 85 17.91 10.97 4.07
C THR A 85 17.56 9.63 3.41
N THR A 86 18.57 8.79 3.17
CA THR A 86 18.40 7.43 2.60
C THR A 86 17.79 6.47 3.62
N THR A 87 18.21 6.53 4.88
CA THR A 87 17.65 5.72 5.96
C THR A 87 16.19 6.09 6.24
N TRP A 88 15.82 7.38 6.15
CA TRP A 88 14.43 7.82 6.22
C TRP A 88 13.56 7.24 5.09
N LEU A 89 14.10 7.18 3.87
CA LEU A 89 13.40 6.55 2.74
C LEU A 89 13.16 5.06 3.00
N LEU A 90 14.17 4.34 3.50
CA LEU A 90 14.07 2.91 3.84
C LEU A 90 13.09 2.65 4.98
N ILE A 91 13.12 3.48 6.03
CA ILE A 91 12.14 3.43 7.12
C ILE A 91 10.73 3.68 6.58
N GLY A 92 10.57 4.62 5.66
CA GLY A 92 9.31 4.88 4.97
C GLY A 92 8.78 3.71 4.12
N LEU A 93 9.66 2.80 3.67
CA LEU A 93 9.25 1.56 2.99
C LEU A 93 8.55 0.58 3.94
N LEU A 94 8.84 0.62 5.25
CA LEU A 94 8.17 -0.25 6.22
C LEU A 94 6.67 0.05 6.30
N ARG A 95 6.22 1.26 5.94
CA ARG A 95 4.79 1.55 5.80
C ARG A 95 4.13 0.70 4.71
N LEU A 96 4.87 0.23 3.71
CA LEU A 96 4.33 -0.66 2.67
C LEU A 96 3.98 -2.04 3.21
N LEU A 97 4.54 -2.47 4.34
CA LEU A 97 4.07 -3.70 5.02
C LEU A 97 2.60 -3.59 5.38
N ALA A 98 2.12 -2.37 5.67
CA ALA A 98 0.72 -2.12 5.93
C ALA A 98 -0.18 -2.31 4.69
N LEU A 99 0.38 -2.40 3.47
CA LEU A 99 -0.36 -2.85 2.27
C LEU A 99 -0.63 -4.36 2.31
N GLY A 100 0.09 -5.14 3.10
CA GLY A 100 -0.19 -6.56 3.31
C GLY A 100 -1.65 -6.80 3.72
N ARG A 101 -2.28 -5.82 4.41
CA ARG A 101 -3.71 -5.81 4.77
C ARG A 101 -4.65 -6.01 3.57
N LEU A 102 -4.22 -5.76 2.33
CA LEU A 102 -5.02 -6.03 1.13
C LEU A 102 -5.40 -7.50 0.98
N TYR A 103 -4.71 -8.44 1.64
CA TYR A 103 -5.12 -9.85 1.63
C TYR A 103 -6.57 -10.03 2.13
N ARG A 104 -7.05 -9.18 3.04
CA ARG A 104 -8.43 -9.26 3.56
C ARG A 104 -9.45 -8.88 2.49
N ILE A 105 -9.10 -7.99 1.56
CA ILE A 105 -9.99 -7.59 0.46
C ILE A 105 -10.37 -8.80 -0.40
N THR A 106 -9.44 -9.74 -0.63
CA THR A 106 -9.75 -10.93 -1.44
C THR A 106 -10.80 -11.83 -0.75
N SER A 107 -10.73 -11.97 0.58
CA SER A 107 -11.75 -12.70 1.33
C SER A 107 -13.12 -12.03 1.30
N TYR A 108 -13.19 -10.69 1.36
CA TYR A 108 -14.46 -9.96 1.24
C TYR A 108 -15.06 -10.08 -0.16
N VAL A 109 -14.21 -10.02 -1.21
CA VAL A 109 -14.65 -10.22 -2.60
C VAL A 109 -15.21 -11.63 -2.79
N ALA A 110 -14.56 -12.66 -2.23
CA ALA A 110 -15.06 -14.03 -2.25
C ALA A 110 -16.42 -14.17 -1.52
N GLY A 111 -16.59 -13.48 -0.39
CA GLY A 111 -17.88 -13.44 0.30
C GLY A 111 -18.99 -12.73 -0.50
N LEU A 112 -18.64 -11.71 -1.27
CA LEU A 112 -19.58 -11.00 -2.15
C LEU A 112 -19.99 -11.86 -3.36
N GLU A 113 -19.05 -12.63 -3.92
CA GLU A 113 -19.30 -13.64 -4.95
C GLU A 113 -20.27 -14.72 -4.44
N TYR A 114 -20.06 -15.23 -3.23
CA TYR A 114 -20.94 -16.24 -2.61
C TYR A 114 -22.39 -15.76 -2.46
N ARG A 115 -22.60 -14.49 -2.09
CA ARG A 115 -23.93 -13.93 -1.86
C ARG A 115 -24.70 -13.56 -3.14
N MET A 116 -24.09 -13.73 -4.33
CA MET A 116 -24.67 -13.43 -5.65
C MET A 116 -25.38 -12.06 -5.76
N VAL A 117 -24.92 -11.05 -5.00
CA VAL A 117 -25.55 -9.71 -4.97
C VAL A 117 -25.34 -8.99 -6.30
N LEU A 118 -24.22 -9.27 -6.97
CA LEU A 118 -23.85 -8.67 -8.26
C LEU A 118 -23.74 -9.77 -9.32
N PRO A 119 -24.06 -9.45 -10.60
CA PRO A 119 -23.83 -10.38 -11.69
C PRO A 119 -22.33 -10.68 -11.83
N GLN A 120 -22.00 -11.95 -12.12
CA GLN A 120 -20.62 -12.44 -12.19
C GLN A 120 -19.71 -11.58 -13.07
N THR A 121 -20.21 -11.12 -14.22
CA THR A 121 -19.45 -10.25 -15.13
C THR A 121 -19.08 -8.91 -14.49
N ALA A 122 -19.99 -8.30 -13.72
CA ALA A 122 -19.72 -7.04 -13.04
C ALA A 122 -18.67 -7.21 -11.94
N LEU A 123 -18.70 -8.32 -11.21
CA LEU A 123 -17.69 -8.65 -10.20
C LEU A 123 -16.30 -8.81 -10.81
N ILE A 124 -16.19 -9.53 -11.94
CA ILE A 124 -14.91 -9.71 -12.65
C ILE A 124 -14.37 -8.36 -13.14
N LEU A 125 -15.22 -7.53 -13.75
CA LEU A 125 -14.80 -6.21 -14.24
C LEU A 125 -14.34 -5.30 -13.11
N LEU A 126 -15.11 -5.24 -12.01
CA LEU A 126 -14.76 -4.44 -10.84
C LEU A 126 -13.44 -4.92 -10.23
N ARG A 127 -13.29 -6.22 -10.03
CA ARG A 127 -12.09 -6.85 -9.48
C ARG A 127 -10.86 -6.54 -10.33
N ASN A 128 -10.95 -6.75 -11.65
CA ASN A 128 -9.85 -6.47 -12.57
C ASN A 128 -9.51 -4.98 -12.63
N ASN A 129 -10.51 -4.10 -12.62
CA ASN A 129 -10.30 -2.66 -12.62
C ASN A 129 -9.58 -2.20 -11.34
N MET A 130 -9.99 -2.70 -10.17
CA MET A 130 -9.31 -2.43 -8.90
C MET A 130 -7.84 -2.91 -8.93
N TYR A 131 -7.57 -4.10 -9.48
CA TYR A 131 -6.20 -4.58 -9.63
C TYR A 131 -5.35 -3.69 -10.52
N ILE A 132 -5.86 -3.26 -11.68
CA ILE A 132 -5.13 -2.38 -12.60
C ILE A 132 -4.85 -1.03 -11.94
N LEU A 133 -5.86 -0.40 -11.34
CA LEU A 133 -5.71 0.90 -10.68
C LEU A 133 -4.71 0.83 -9.52
N PHE A 134 -4.78 -0.23 -8.72
CA PHE A 134 -3.85 -0.44 -7.61
C PHE A 134 -2.41 -0.64 -8.09
N SER A 135 -2.21 -1.46 -9.14
CA SER A 135 -0.89 -1.67 -9.75
C SER A 135 -0.32 -0.37 -10.32
N CYS A 136 -1.13 0.43 -11.02
CA CYS A 136 -0.72 1.74 -11.54
C CYS A 136 -0.35 2.72 -10.40
N HIS A 137 -1.14 2.74 -9.33
CA HIS A 137 -0.84 3.55 -8.16
C HIS A 137 0.51 3.16 -7.53
N LEU A 138 0.71 1.87 -7.29
CA LEU A 138 1.93 1.34 -6.67
C LEU A 138 3.16 1.61 -7.56
N ALA A 139 3.06 1.33 -8.86
CA ALA A 139 4.15 1.58 -9.79
C ALA A 139 4.48 3.07 -9.90
N GLY A 140 3.48 3.95 -9.96
CA GLY A 140 3.70 5.41 -9.94
C GLY A 140 4.46 5.87 -8.70
N MET A 141 4.11 5.33 -7.52
CA MET A 141 4.86 5.60 -6.28
C MET A 141 6.29 5.06 -6.32
N VAL A 142 6.51 3.87 -6.89
CA VAL A 142 7.84 3.27 -7.03
C VAL A 142 8.71 4.07 -8.00
N PHE A 143 8.18 4.51 -9.15
CA PHE A 143 8.91 5.37 -10.09
C PHE A 143 9.36 6.69 -9.44
N TYR A 144 8.48 7.32 -8.66
CA TYR A 144 8.84 8.53 -7.94
C TYR A 144 9.86 8.27 -6.84
N LEU A 145 9.75 7.13 -6.15
CA LEU A 145 10.73 6.71 -5.16
C LEU A 145 12.11 6.51 -5.77
N ILE A 146 12.20 5.85 -6.93
CA ILE A 146 13.46 5.63 -7.65
C ILE A 146 14.08 6.97 -8.04
N ALA A 147 13.30 7.88 -8.64
CA ALA A 147 13.80 9.21 -8.97
C ALA A 147 14.36 9.94 -7.74
N ARG A 148 13.73 9.77 -6.56
CA ARG A 148 14.20 10.34 -5.30
C ARG A 148 15.48 9.67 -4.78
N LEU A 149 15.60 8.35 -4.90
CA LEU A 149 16.82 7.59 -4.57
C LEU A 149 17.98 7.94 -5.51
N GLU A 150 17.69 8.29 -6.76
CA GLU A 150 18.67 8.78 -7.72
C GLU A 150 18.98 10.27 -7.57
N HIS A 151 18.49 10.93 -6.51
CA HIS A 151 18.65 12.36 -6.25
C HIS A 151 18.20 13.27 -7.40
N PHE A 152 17.12 12.88 -8.11
CA PHE A 152 16.60 13.60 -9.26
C PHE A 152 17.67 13.91 -10.30
N ARG A 153 18.54 12.93 -10.59
CA ARG A 153 19.57 13.03 -11.62
C ARG A 153 18.97 13.59 -12.94
N PRO A 154 19.71 14.40 -13.71
CA PRO A 154 19.20 15.00 -14.95
C PRO A 154 18.66 14.00 -15.97
N GLU A 155 19.14 12.75 -15.92
CA GLU A 155 18.67 11.68 -16.79
C GLU A 155 17.40 10.97 -16.31
N SER A 156 17.04 11.10 -15.03
CA SER A 156 15.82 10.48 -14.48
C SER A 156 14.56 11.07 -15.12
N TRP A 157 13.47 10.30 -15.11
CA TRP A 157 12.19 10.73 -15.71
C TRP A 157 11.66 12.04 -15.10
N VAL A 158 11.96 12.30 -13.82
CA VAL A 158 11.63 13.57 -13.12
C VAL A 158 12.65 14.65 -13.43
N GLY A 159 13.95 14.35 -13.33
CA GLY A 159 15.03 15.32 -13.47
C GLY A 159 15.11 15.96 -14.86
N ARG A 160 14.84 15.18 -15.92
CA ARG A 160 14.76 15.70 -17.30
C ARG A 160 13.62 16.71 -17.47
N ASN A 161 12.53 16.50 -16.74
CA ASN A 161 11.32 17.31 -16.81
C ASN A 161 11.23 18.29 -15.63
N TYR A 162 12.37 18.69 -15.05
CA TYR A 162 12.43 19.50 -13.83
C TYR A 162 11.52 20.74 -13.88
N GLU A 163 11.49 21.45 -15.01
CA GLU A 163 10.65 22.64 -15.21
C GLU A 163 9.15 22.38 -14.99
N ARG A 164 8.67 21.16 -15.28
CA ARG A 164 7.27 20.76 -15.05
C ARG A 164 7.02 20.38 -13.59
N PHE A 165 8.04 19.96 -12.84
CA PHE A 165 7.92 19.56 -11.44
C PHE A 165 8.24 20.69 -10.46
N ASP A 166 8.91 21.74 -10.93
CA ASP A 166 9.28 22.90 -10.14
C ASP A 166 8.03 23.71 -9.76
N GLY A 167 7.97 24.17 -8.51
CA GLY A 167 6.80 24.88 -7.95
C GLY A 167 5.50 24.06 -7.80
N LEU A 168 5.45 22.79 -8.24
CA LEU A 168 4.26 21.97 -8.07
C LEU A 168 4.04 21.53 -6.61
N SER A 169 2.77 21.54 -6.20
CA SER A 169 2.34 20.91 -4.97
C SER A 169 2.56 19.39 -5.01
N LEU A 170 2.57 18.79 -3.83
CA LEU A 170 2.77 17.35 -3.63
C LEU A 170 1.75 16.51 -4.39
N THR A 171 0.49 16.98 -4.44
CA THR A 171 -0.59 16.40 -5.24
C THR A 171 -0.29 16.46 -6.73
N GLY A 172 0.26 17.58 -7.23
CA GLY A 172 0.65 17.72 -8.63
C GLY A 172 1.70 16.70 -9.03
N ARG A 173 2.74 16.53 -8.20
CA ARG A 173 3.79 15.52 -8.43
C ARG A 173 3.22 14.10 -8.44
N TYR A 174 2.31 13.81 -7.50
CA TYR A 174 1.60 12.51 -7.44
C TYR A 174 0.76 12.24 -8.70
N ILE A 175 0.03 13.24 -9.22
CA ILE A 175 -0.77 13.11 -10.44
C ILE A 175 0.13 12.79 -11.64
N TYR A 176 1.27 13.47 -11.79
CA TYR A 176 2.23 13.16 -12.85
C TYR A 176 2.84 11.76 -12.72
N SER A 177 3.15 11.31 -11.51
CA SER A 177 3.61 9.94 -11.27
C SER A 177 2.56 8.88 -11.65
N LEU A 178 1.28 9.14 -11.32
CA LEU A 178 0.17 8.26 -11.68
C LEU A 178 -0.04 8.24 -13.19
N TYR A 179 0.01 9.41 -13.84
CA TYR A 179 -0.08 9.55 -15.28
C TYR A 179 1.01 8.76 -16.00
N PHE A 180 2.27 8.92 -15.58
CA PHE A 180 3.40 8.20 -16.15
C PHE A 180 3.22 6.68 -16.04
N SER A 181 2.86 6.19 -14.85
CA SER A 181 2.58 4.76 -14.67
C SER A 181 1.42 4.26 -15.53
N MET A 182 0.33 5.02 -15.62
CA MET A 182 -0.82 4.64 -16.42
C MET A 182 -0.48 4.59 -17.90
N ALA A 183 0.24 5.59 -18.43
CA ALA A 183 0.69 5.64 -19.81
C ALA A 183 1.64 4.49 -20.17
N ALA A 184 2.48 4.09 -19.22
CA ALA A 184 3.37 2.93 -19.36
C ALA A 184 2.59 1.62 -19.42
N PHE A 185 1.68 1.36 -18.48
CA PHE A 185 0.88 0.13 -18.47
C PHE A 185 -0.10 0.03 -19.64
N SER A 186 -0.62 1.16 -20.12
CA SER A 186 -1.51 1.17 -21.29
C SER A 186 -0.76 1.04 -22.62
N GLY A 187 0.58 1.05 -22.61
CA GLY A 187 1.41 1.01 -23.82
C GLY A 187 1.20 2.23 -24.73
N LEU A 188 0.59 3.30 -24.21
CA LEU A 188 0.42 4.54 -24.98
C LEU A 188 1.77 5.20 -25.21
N GLY A 189 2.63 5.14 -24.19
CA GLY A 189 3.92 5.84 -24.18
C GLY A 189 3.73 7.35 -24.16
N ASP A 190 4.63 8.05 -23.51
CA ASP A 190 4.76 9.50 -23.68
C ASP A 190 6.18 9.78 -24.16
N ASN A 191 6.32 10.69 -25.12
CA ASN A 191 7.62 11.15 -25.58
C ASN A 191 8.31 11.99 -24.49
N ASP A 192 7.55 12.60 -23.59
CA ASP A 192 8.06 13.43 -22.51
C ASP A 192 8.45 12.61 -21.27
N PHE A 193 7.67 11.56 -20.97
CA PHE A 193 7.92 10.67 -19.83
C PHE A 193 8.30 9.27 -20.30
N TYR A 194 9.59 8.97 -20.26
CA TYR A 194 10.14 7.66 -20.57
C TYR A 194 11.25 7.28 -19.59
N VAL A 195 11.45 5.97 -19.46
CA VAL A 195 12.50 5.37 -18.65
C VAL A 195 13.87 5.64 -19.26
N ALA A 196 14.80 6.11 -18.45
CA ALA A 196 16.16 6.40 -18.89
C ALA A 196 17.24 5.75 -18.02
N SER A 197 16.92 5.37 -16.79
CA SER A 197 17.87 4.67 -15.90
C SER A 197 17.58 3.16 -15.81
N VAL A 198 18.63 2.37 -15.55
CA VAL A 198 18.50 0.91 -15.36
C VAL A 198 17.54 0.57 -14.20
N PRO A 199 17.57 1.26 -13.04
CA PRO A 199 16.58 1.03 -11.98
C PRO A 199 15.15 1.30 -12.41
N GLU A 200 14.90 2.35 -13.20
CA GLU A 200 13.58 2.65 -13.77
C GLU A 200 13.13 1.55 -14.75
N ALA A 201 14.04 1.00 -15.56
CA ALA A 201 13.75 -0.06 -16.52
C ALA A 201 13.33 -1.37 -15.87
N VAL A 202 13.92 -1.72 -14.72
CA VAL A 202 13.55 -2.93 -13.97
C VAL A 202 12.09 -2.89 -13.51
N VAL A 203 11.53 -1.71 -13.24
CA VAL A 203 10.13 -1.57 -12.81
C VAL A 203 9.14 -1.70 -13.97
N MET A 204 9.60 -1.50 -15.21
CA MET A 204 8.78 -1.67 -16.41
C MET A 204 8.80 -3.09 -17.00
N LEU A 205 9.68 -3.97 -16.52
CA LEU A 205 9.73 -5.39 -16.89
C LEU A 205 8.64 -6.20 -16.17
#